data_AF-A0A7C6DCK3-F1
#
_entry.id   AF-A0A7C6DCK3-F1
#
_cell.length_a   1.000
_cell.length_b   1.000
_cell.length_c   1.000
_cell.angle_alpha   90.00
_cell.angle_beta   90.00
_cell.angle_gamma   90.00
#
_symmetry.space_group_name_H-M   'P 1'
#
loop_
_entity.id
_entity.type
_entity.pdbx_description
1 polymer ?
#
loop_
_entity_poly.entity_id
_entity_poly.type
_entity_poly.pdbx_seq_one_letter_code
_entity_poly.pdbx_strand_id
1 'polypeptide(L)'
;MVGKIPDYFYTEFEFSKYDKKVLKCLEGQFPTTCKYYLSTNTVRIILNKETCNKCPYREQCRPKFHKKKSSKTISHKTVLRARQLRYMKTSEFKDFAKNRNGVESIPSTLRRKYEVDRIPVRGLLCTIMLEE
;
A
#
# COMPACT_ATOMS: atom_id res chain seq x y z
N MET A 1 1.42 13.24 7.51
CA MET A 1 2.44 12.26 7.94
C MET A 1 2.37 11.02 7.07
N VAL A 2 3.37 10.76 6.22
CA VAL A 2 3.43 9.49 5.46
C VAL A 2 3.93 8.41 6.43
N GLY A 3 3.06 7.47 6.80
CA GLY A 3 3.43 6.35 7.66
C GLY A 3 4.56 5.49 7.05
N LYS A 4 5.33 4.79 7.90
CA LYS A 4 6.46 3.94 7.46
C LYS A 4 6.05 3.02 6.32
N ILE A 5 6.87 2.97 5.27
CA ILE A 5 6.67 2.10 4.12
C ILE A 5 6.85 0.65 4.60
N PRO A 6 5.85 -0.22 4.47
CA PRO A 6 5.99 -1.61 4.85
C PRO A 6 6.93 -2.34 3.90
N ASP A 7 7.67 -3.29 4.46
CA ASP A 7 8.56 -4.17 3.71
C ASP A 7 7.75 -5.12 2.81
N TYR A 8 8.30 -5.42 1.62
CA TYR A 8 7.75 -6.41 0.69
C TYR A 8 7.71 -7.81 1.31
N PHE A 9 8.57 -8.10 2.30
CA PHE A 9 8.53 -9.33 3.09
C PHE A 9 7.11 -9.69 3.58
N TYR A 10 6.29 -8.69 3.91
CA TYR A 10 4.94 -8.93 4.42
C TYR A 10 3.94 -9.42 3.36
N THR A 11 4.23 -9.33 2.05
CA THR A 11 3.28 -9.77 1.00
C THR A 11 3.04 -11.27 1.02
N GLU A 12 4.03 -12.01 1.48
CA GLU A 12 4.15 -13.47 1.40
C GLU A 12 3.41 -14.20 2.53
N PHE A 13 2.84 -13.46 3.49
CA PHE A 13 1.93 -14.06 4.45
C PHE A 13 0.57 -14.32 3.79
N GLU A 14 0.17 -15.58 3.79
CA GLU A 14 -1.16 -15.98 3.34
C GLU A 14 -2.15 -15.87 4.50
N PHE A 15 -3.23 -15.13 4.28
CA PHE A 15 -4.35 -15.03 5.21
C PHE A 15 -5.51 -15.83 4.65
N SER A 16 -6.29 -16.47 5.53
CA SER A 16 -7.55 -17.05 5.11
C SER A 16 -8.53 -15.94 4.72
N LYS A 17 -9.30 -16.20 3.66
CA LYS A 17 -10.22 -15.24 3.02
C LYS A 17 -11.35 -14.79 3.94
N TYR A 18 -11.76 -15.66 4.86
CA TYR A 18 -12.91 -15.46 5.75
C TYR A 18 -12.49 -15.42 7.22
N ASP A 19 -11.69 -16.40 7.61
CA ASP A 19 -11.10 -16.45 8.93
C ASP A 19 -9.86 -15.56 8.93
N LYS A 20 -9.85 -14.49 9.73
CA LYS A 20 -8.72 -13.55 9.89
C LYS A 20 -7.48 -14.20 10.55
N LYS A 21 -7.05 -15.33 10.01
CA LYS A 21 -5.99 -16.22 10.46
C LYS A 21 -4.92 -16.25 9.38
N VAL A 22 -3.66 -16.32 9.81
CA VAL A 22 -2.54 -16.57 8.92
C VAL A 22 -2.49 -18.09 8.67
N LEU A 23 -2.42 -18.49 7.41
CA LEU A 23 -2.33 -19.89 6.99
C LEU A 23 -0.87 -20.30 6.86
N LYS A 24 -0.06 -19.50 6.16
CA LYS A 24 1.35 -19.80 5.91
C LYS A 24 2.21 -18.56 6.13
N CYS A 25 3.41 -18.79 6.67
CA CYS A 25 4.49 -17.82 6.60
C CYS A 25 5.28 -17.98 5.29
N LEU A 26 6.22 -17.06 5.03
CA LEU A 26 7.11 -17.10 3.85
C LEU A 26 7.85 -18.44 3.68
N GLU A 27 8.27 -19.05 4.79
CA GLU A 27 8.97 -20.35 4.80
C GLU A 27 7.99 -21.54 4.72
N GLY A 28 6.72 -21.30 4.40
CA GLY A 28 5.69 -22.33 4.28
C GLY A 28 5.25 -22.98 5.60
N GLN A 29 5.69 -22.47 6.76
CA GLN A 29 5.29 -23.03 8.05
C GLN A 29 3.87 -22.61 8.43
N PHE A 30 3.12 -23.59 8.92
CA PHE A 30 1.81 -23.36 9.50
C PHE A 30 1.94 -22.93 10.96
N PRO A 31 1.29 -21.84 11.37
CA PRO A 31 1.29 -21.42 12.76
C PRO A 31 0.51 -22.42 13.62
N THR A 32 1.12 -22.87 14.72
CA THR A 32 0.47 -23.76 15.71
C THR A 32 -0.73 -23.09 16.36
N THR A 33 -0.71 -21.77 16.48
CA THR A 33 -1.82 -21.01 17.04
C THR A 33 -1.91 -19.65 16.38
N CYS A 34 -3.12 -19.26 16.00
CA CYS A 34 -3.46 -17.95 15.50
C CYS A 34 -4.48 -17.29 16.42
N LYS A 35 -4.16 -16.12 16.97
CA LYS A 35 -5.10 -15.28 17.74
C LYS A 35 -5.27 -13.95 17.04
N TYR A 36 -6.51 -13.62 16.67
CA TYR A 36 -6.85 -12.34 16.09
C TYR A 36 -7.31 -11.36 17.17
N TYR A 37 -6.73 -10.16 17.19
CA TYR A 37 -7.10 -9.07 18.08
C TYR A 37 -7.92 -8.04 17.30
N LEU A 38 -9.21 -7.91 17.65
CA LEU A 38 -10.14 -7.01 16.96
C LEU A 38 -9.79 -5.54 17.18
N SER A 39 -9.38 -5.16 18.40
CA SER A 39 -9.07 -3.77 18.80
C SER A 39 -7.96 -3.14 17.97
N THR A 40 -6.90 -3.90 17.68
CA THR A 40 -5.73 -3.43 16.91
C THR A 40 -5.72 -3.93 15.47
N ASN A 41 -6.65 -4.80 15.10
CA ASN A 41 -6.70 -5.48 13.80
C ASN A 41 -5.35 -6.17 13.48
N THR A 42 -4.82 -6.88 14.48
CA THR A 42 -3.55 -7.61 14.40
C THR A 42 -3.77 -9.10 14.67
N VAL A 43 -2.99 -9.94 14.00
CA VAL A 43 -2.93 -11.38 14.23
C VAL A 43 -1.64 -11.69 14.93
N ARG A 44 -1.74 -12.35 16.08
CA ARG A 44 -0.59 -12.97 16.75
C ARG A 44 -0.53 -14.43 16.36
N ILE A 45 0.59 -14.81 15.77
CA ILE A 45 0.92 -16.18 15.40
C ILE A 45 1.97 -16.75 16.33
N ILE A 46 1.86 -18.04 16.60
CA ILE A 46 2.86 -18.84 17.31
C ILE A 46 3.41 -19.85 16.31
N LEU A 47 4.74 -19.91 16.23
CA LEU A 47 5.49 -20.76 15.31
C LEU A 47 6.50 -21.61 16.10
N ASN A 48 7.01 -22.64 15.43
CA ASN A 48 8.09 -23.47 15.99
C ASN A 48 9.38 -22.64 16.06
N LYS A 49 10.08 -22.72 17.20
CA LYS A 49 11.32 -21.98 17.45
C LYS A 49 12.48 -22.48 16.59
N GLU A 50 12.61 -23.80 16.43
CA GLU A 50 13.74 -24.43 15.74
C GLU A 50 13.75 -24.07 14.26
N THR A 51 12.56 -24.12 13.65
CA THR A 51 12.35 -23.76 12.25
C THR A 51 12.50 -22.26 12.02
N CYS A 52 12.04 -21.40 12.94
CA CYS A 52 12.30 -19.96 12.88
C CYS A 52 13.78 -19.59 13.10
N ASN A 53 14.53 -20.37 13.87
CA ASN A 53 15.96 -20.13 14.09
C ASN A 53 16.81 -20.38 12.84
N LYS A 54 16.42 -21.35 12.02
CA LYS A 54 17.10 -21.72 10.76
C LYS A 54 16.61 -20.91 9.55
N CYS A 55 15.63 -20.02 9.72
CA CYS A 55 15.02 -19.28 8.61
C CYS A 55 15.94 -18.16 8.11
N PRO A 56 16.21 -18.06 6.79
CA PRO A 56 17.08 -17.02 6.22
C PRO A 56 16.48 -15.61 6.38
N TYR A 57 15.16 -15.51 6.51
CA TYR A 57 14.45 -14.23 6.62
C TYR A 57 14.27 -13.72 8.05
N ARG A 58 15.03 -14.28 9.01
CA ARG A 58 14.91 -13.96 10.44
C ARG A 58 15.07 -12.46 10.73
N GLU A 59 16.04 -11.80 10.09
CA GLU A 59 16.38 -10.38 10.31
C GLU A 59 15.27 -9.42 9.86
N GLN A 60 14.54 -9.78 8.80
CA GLN A 60 13.40 -9.02 8.28
C GLN A 60 12.13 -9.33 9.07
N CYS A 61 11.90 -10.62 9.38
CA CYS A 61 10.74 -11.07 10.12
C CYS A 61 10.75 -10.56 11.57
N ARG A 62 11.91 -10.50 12.23
CA ARG A 62 12.08 -10.11 13.65
C ARG A 62 11.03 -10.76 14.57
N PRO A 63 10.93 -12.10 14.61
CA PRO A 63 10.03 -12.78 15.52
C PRO A 63 10.51 -12.67 16.97
N LYS A 64 9.58 -12.64 17.93
CA LYS A 64 9.91 -12.69 19.36
C LYS A 64 10.12 -14.15 19.78
N PHE A 65 11.33 -14.48 20.22
CA PHE A 65 11.65 -15.82 20.72
C PHE A 65 11.32 -15.95 22.20
N HIS A 66 10.63 -17.04 22.56
CA HIS A 66 10.38 -17.49 23.93
C HIS A 66 11.14 -18.80 24.17
N LYS A 67 11.10 -19.31 25.42
CA LYS A 67 11.80 -20.56 25.80
C LYS A 67 11.53 -21.71 24.83
N LYS A 68 10.25 -22.02 24.56
CA LYS A 68 9.81 -23.17 23.73
C LYS A 68 9.23 -22.80 22.34
N LYS A 69 8.96 -21.52 22.07
CA LYS A 69 8.19 -21.10 20.89
C LYS A 69 8.63 -19.74 20.37
N SER A 70 8.36 -19.46 19.09
CA SER A 70 8.48 -18.12 18.52
C SER A 70 7.10 -17.51 18.35
N SER A 71 6.97 -16.20 18.53
CA SER A 71 5.71 -15.48 18.30
C SER A 71 5.95 -14.26 17.43
N LYS A 72 5.04 -14.01 16.50
CA LYS A 72 5.05 -12.80 15.67
C LYS A 72 3.66 -12.18 15.68
N THR A 73 3.61 -10.86 15.76
CA THR A 73 2.38 -10.10 15.57
C THR A 73 2.44 -9.43 14.20
N ILE A 74 1.38 -9.59 13.42
CA ILE A 74 1.27 -9.10 12.04
C ILE A 74 -0.03 -8.32 11.94
N SER A 75 0.02 -7.11 11.39
CA SER A 75 -1.20 -6.36 11.10
C SER A 75 -1.72 -6.70 9.70
N HIS A 76 -3.02 -6.92 9.58
CA HIS A 76 -3.68 -7.15 8.30
C HIS A 76 -3.48 -5.96 7.34
N LYS A 77 -3.53 -4.73 7.88
CA LYS A 77 -3.33 -3.49 7.11
C LYS A 77 -1.93 -3.41 6.51
N THR A 78 -0.90 -3.83 7.24
CA THR A 78 0.49 -3.84 6.77
C THR A 78 0.67 -4.76 5.57
N VAL A 79 0.07 -5.95 5.62
CA VAL A 79 0.16 -6.95 4.55
C VAL A 79 -0.56 -6.45 3.29
N LEU A 80 -1.79 -5.93 3.43
CA LEU A 80 -2.52 -5.35 2.30
C LEU A 80 -1.75 -4.19 1.67
N ARG A 81 -1.16 -3.32 2.48
CA ARG A 81 -0.35 -2.20 1.99
C ARG A 81 0.91 -2.68 1.27
N ALA A 82 1.59 -3.70 1.78
CA ALA A 82 2.74 -4.29 1.10
C ALA A 82 2.35 -4.87 -0.27
N ARG A 83 1.18 -5.54 -0.36
CA ARG A 83 0.66 -6.08 -1.62
C ARG A 83 0.32 -4.97 -2.60
N GLN A 84 -0.31 -3.90 -2.12
CA GLN A 84 -0.58 -2.70 -2.92
C GLN A 84 0.72 -2.12 -3.49
N LEU A 85 1.76 -1.97 -2.66
CA LEU A 85 3.06 -1.45 -3.11
C LEU A 85 3.73 -2.35 -4.15
N ARG A 86 3.60 -3.67 -4.00
CA ARG A 86 4.09 -4.63 -5.00
C ARG A 86 3.34 -4.47 -6.32
N TYR A 87 2.02 -4.34 -6.28
CA TYR A 87 1.19 -4.06 -7.45
C TYR A 87 1.55 -2.71 -8.10
N MET A 88 1.79 -1.67 -7.31
CA MET A 88 2.17 -0.35 -7.83
C MET A 88 3.49 -0.35 -8.62
N LYS A 89 4.35 -1.36 -8.43
CA LYS A 89 5.61 -1.51 -9.18
C LYS A 89 5.44 -2.17 -10.55
N THR A 90 4.32 -2.83 -10.82
CA THR A 90 4.07 -3.52 -12.10
C THR A 90 3.99 -2.53 -13.25
N SER A 91 4.31 -2.99 -14.47
CA SER A 91 4.14 -2.20 -15.69
C SER A 91 2.69 -1.79 -15.90
N GLU A 92 1.77 -2.74 -15.72
CA GLU A 92 0.33 -2.52 -15.80
C GLU A 92 -0.11 -1.33 -14.94
N PHE A 93 0.26 -1.29 -13.65
CA PHE A 93 -0.11 -0.18 -12.79
C PHE A 93 0.53 1.13 -13.23
N LYS A 94 1.78 1.11 -13.71
CA LYS A 94 2.45 2.31 -14.22
C LYS A 94 1.72 2.88 -15.42
N ASP A 95 1.20 2.05 -16.31
CA ASP A 95 0.47 2.49 -17.49
C ASP A 95 -0.89 3.08 -17.11
N PHE A 96 -1.61 2.45 -16.18
CA PHE A 96 -2.82 3.04 -15.60
C PHE A 96 -2.53 4.39 -14.91
N ALA A 97 -1.44 4.49 -14.16
CA ALA A 97 -1.05 5.72 -13.49
C ALA A 97 -0.70 6.85 -14.48
N LYS A 98 -0.01 6.53 -15.59
CA LYS A 98 0.25 7.51 -16.67
C LYS A 98 -1.05 8.02 -17.28
N ASN A 99 -1.98 7.13 -17.60
CA ASN A 99 -3.28 7.50 -18.18
C ASN A 99 -4.06 8.42 -17.25
N ARG A 100 -4.13 8.06 -15.96
CA ARG A 100 -4.76 8.89 -14.93
C ARG A 100 -4.10 10.27 -14.83
N ASN A 101 -2.76 10.32 -14.77
CA ASN A 101 -2.01 11.58 -14.72
C ASN A 101 -2.29 12.44 -15.95
N GLY A 102 -2.39 11.83 -17.14
CA GLY A 102 -2.78 12.52 -18.37
C GLY A 102 -4.12 13.23 -18.21
N VAL A 103 -5.17 12.51 -17.80
CA VAL A 103 -6.52 13.07 -17.59
C VAL A 103 -6.55 14.13 -16.49
N GLU A 104 -5.97 13.84 -15.32
CA GLU A 104 -5.96 14.74 -14.17
C GLU A 104 -5.12 16.01 -14.42
N SER A 105 -4.16 15.96 -15.34
CA SER A 105 -3.33 17.12 -15.70
C SER A 105 -4.01 18.11 -16.64
N ILE A 106 -5.07 17.72 -17.36
CA ILE A 106 -5.75 18.57 -18.35
C ILE A 106 -6.30 19.85 -17.70
N PRO A 107 -7.10 19.78 -16.60
CA PRO A 107 -7.63 20.99 -15.98
C PRO A 107 -6.54 21.96 -15.50
N SER A 108 -5.44 21.42 -14.94
CA SER A 108 -4.30 22.23 -14.50
C SER A 108 -3.60 22.91 -15.68
N THR A 109 -3.42 22.18 -16.79
CA THR A 109 -2.80 22.72 -18.01
C THR A 109 -3.64 23.82 -18.62
N LEU A 110 -4.95 23.63 -18.71
CA LEU A 110 -5.89 24.65 -19.19
C LEU A 110 -5.82 25.92 -18.35
N ARG A 111 -5.85 25.81 -17.01
CA ARG A 111 -5.76 26.97 -16.13
C ARG A 111 -4.40 27.68 -16.18
N ARG A 112 -3.30 26.94 -16.17
CA ARG A 112 -1.95 27.53 -16.08
C ARG A 112 -1.41 28.05 -17.41
N LYS A 113 -1.67 27.36 -18.52
CA LYS A 113 -1.09 27.70 -19.84
C LYS A 113 -2.04 28.54 -20.69
N TYR A 114 -3.34 28.26 -20.60
CA TYR A 114 -4.35 28.92 -21.42
C TYR A 114 -5.18 29.91 -20.62
N GLU A 115 -4.87 30.11 -19.33
CA GLU A 115 -5.53 31.06 -18.43
C GLU A 115 -7.06 31.00 -18.53
N VAL A 116 -7.64 29.79 -18.64
CA VAL A 116 -9.07 29.63 -18.93
C VAL A 116 -9.99 30.31 -17.91
N ASP A 117 -9.50 30.51 -16.67
CA ASP A 117 -10.22 31.24 -15.62
C ASP A 117 -10.33 32.75 -15.89
N ARG A 118 -9.48 33.29 -16.78
CA ARG A 118 -9.44 34.70 -17.20
C ARG A 118 -9.98 34.92 -18.61
N ILE A 119 -10.38 33.85 -19.31
CA ILE A 119 -10.95 33.97 -20.66
C ILE A 119 -12.31 34.68 -20.54
N PRO A 120 -12.59 35.70 -21.37
CA PRO A 120 -13.89 36.35 -21.40
C PRO A 120 -14.93 35.39 -22.00
N VAL A 121 -15.66 34.66 -21.14
CA VAL A 121 -16.61 33.60 -21.54
C VAL A 121 -17.98 34.13 -21.98
N ARG A 122 -18.27 35.39 -21.66
CA ARG A 122 -19.45 36.13 -22.12
C ARG A 122 -18.91 37.33 -22.89
N GLY A 123 -18.90 37.21 -24.23
CA GLY A 123 -18.29 38.22 -25.07
C GLY A 123 -18.90 39.61 -24.91
N LEU A 124 -18.11 40.61 -25.26
CA LEU A 124 -18.55 41.76 -26.05
C LEU A 124 -17.38 42.07 -26.99
N LEU A 125 -17.61 42.05 -28.30
CA LEU A 125 -16.67 42.66 -29.25
C LEU A 125 -17.43 43.70 -30.06
N CYS A 126 -17.37 44.93 -29.51
CA CYS A 126 -17.51 46.29 -30.03
C CYS A 126 -17.80 47.11 -28.75
N THR A 127 -16.89 47.88 -28.19
CA THR A 127 -16.24 49.03 -28.80
C THR A 127 -14.99 49.37 -27.98
N ILE A 128 -13.79 49.16 -28.52
CA ILE A 128 -12.62 49.91 -28.07
C ILE A 128 -12.45 50.98 -29.14
N MET A 129 -12.97 52.18 -28.87
CA MET A 129 -12.57 53.37 -29.60
C MET A 129 -11.06 53.49 -29.39
N LEU A 130 -10.30 53.43 -30.49
CA LEU A 130 -8.98 54.05 -30.53
C LEU A 130 -9.25 55.56 -30.37
N GLU A 131 -9.03 56.10 -29.17
CA GLU A 131 -8.83 57.53 -28.99
C GLU A 131 -7.33 57.81 -28.97
N GLU A 132 -6.95 58.85 -29.71
CA GLU A 132 -5.62 59.39 -29.95
C GLU A 132 -4.84 59.75 -28.67
#